data_AF-A0A1I7Y6C9-F1
#
_entry.id   AF-A0A1I7Y6C9-F1
#
_cell.length_a   1.000
_cell.length_b   1.000
_cell.length_c   1.000
_cell.angle_alpha   90.00
_cell.angle_beta   90.00
_cell.angle_gamma   90.00
#
_symmetry.space_group_name_H-M   'P 1'
#
loop_
_entity.id
_entity.type
_entity.pdbx_description
1 polymer ?
#
loop_
_entity_poly.entity_id
_entity_poly.type
_entity_poly.pdbx_seq_one_letter_code
_entity_poly.pdbx_strand_id
1 'polypeptide(L)' 'MQGLMQLCGGSARVFGPLTVGVLYGSSGPQAIWLMEMGVLTLTILSWVLFYGRLVELRMDKSSLLTEGRREISYTEGR' A
#
# COMPACT_ATOMS: atom_id res chain seq x y z
N MET A 1 7.21 -8.43 -5.51
CA MET A 1 6.06 -7.97 -4.70
C MET A 1 5.25 -6.82 -5.32
N GLN A 2 5.75 -6.12 -6.34
CA GLN A 2 5.10 -4.95 -6.96
C GLN A 2 3.82 -5.30 -7.77
N GLY A 3 3.70 -6.53 -8.29
CA GLY A 3 2.54 -6.96 -9.08
C GLY A 3 1.21 -6.95 -8.32
N LEU A 4 1.21 -7.23 -7.01
CA LEU A 4 -0.02 -7.19 -6.20
C LEU A 4 -0.52 -5.76 -6.01
N MET A 5 0.40 -4.81 -5.79
CA MET A 5 0.06 -3.39 -5.72
C MET A 5 -0.46 -2.87 -7.06
N GLN A 6 0.13 -3.33 -8.18
CA GLN A 6 -0.35 -3.00 -9.53
C GLN A 6 -1.72 -3.58 -9.84
N LEU A 7 -2.00 -4.82 -9.42
CA LEU A 7 -3.33 -5.43 -9.58
C LEU A 7 -4.39 -4.69 -8.77
N CYS A 8 -4.10 -4.33 -7.53
CA CYS A 8 -5.02 -3.57 -6.68
C CYS A 8 -5.29 -2.16 -7.24
N GLY A 9 -4.25 -1.48 -7.74
CA GLY A 9 -4.40 -0.20 -8.42
C GLY A 9 -5.15 -0.30 -9.75
N GLY A 10 -4.96 -1.39 -10.49
CA GLY A 10 -5.67 -1.67 -11.74
C GLY A 10 -7.15 -1.96 -11.51
N SER A 11 -7.48 -2.79 -10.53
CA SER A 11 -8.88 -3.13 -10.21
C SER A 11 -9.66 -1.90 -9.74
N ALA A 12 -9.07 -1.03 -8.91
CA ALA A 12 -9.72 0.21 -8.46
C ALA A 12 -10.15 1.11 -9.64
N ARG A 13 -9.34 1.19 -10.71
CA ARG A 13 -9.65 1.98 -11.91
C ARG A 13 -10.77 1.38 -12.77
N VAL A 14 -11.02 0.08 -12.64
CA VAL A 14 -12.13 -0.60 -13.31
C VAL A 14 -13.41 -0.46 -12.48
N PHE A 15 -13.31 -0.66 -11.16
CA PHE A 15 -14.45 -0.56 -10.26
C PHE A 15 -15.01 0.86 -10.15
N GLY A 16 -14.17 1.90 -10.13
CA GLY A 16 -14.63 3.30 -10.05
C GLY A 16 -15.70 3.67 -11.08
N PRO A 17 -15.40 3.65 -12.39
CA PRO A 17 -16.38 4.00 -13.42
C PRO A 17 -17.54 3.00 -13.53
N LEU A 18 -17.32 1.71 -13.23
CA LEU A 18 -18.40 0.72 -13.20
C LEU A 18 -19.43 1.03 -12.12
N THR A 19 -18.98 1.31 -10.90
CA THR A 19 -19.90 1.58 -9.81
C THR A 19 -20.59 2.94 -9.98
N VAL A 20 -19.87 3.95 -10.47
CA VAL A 20 -20.47 5.24 -10.83
C VAL A 20 -21.53 5.08 -11.93
N GLY A 21 -21.24 4.32 -13.00
CA GLY A 21 -22.19 4.07 -14.09
C GLY A 21 -23.47 3.36 -13.65
N VAL A 22 -23.35 2.36 -12.77
CA VAL A 22 -24.50 1.63 -12.21
C VAL A 22 -25.32 2.51 -11.27
N LEU A 23 -24.70 3.30 -10.40
CA LEU A 23 -25.41 4.19 -9.47
C LEU A 23 -26.08 5.37 -10.19
N TYR A 24 -25.43 5.92 -11.21
CA TYR A 24 -25.97 7.04 -11.98
C TYR A 24 -27.31 6.69 -12.64
N GLY A 25 -27.42 5.46 -13.17
CA GLY A 25 -28.63 4.99 -13.82
C GLY A 25 -29.83 4.77 -12.88
N SER A 26 -29.59 4.54 -11.59
CA SER A 26 -30.65 4.17 -10.64
C SER A 26 -31.06 5.29 -9.68
N SER A 27 -30.14 6.12 -9.21
CA SER A 27 -30.40 7.01 -8.05
C SER A 27 -29.92 8.46 -8.25
N GLY A 28 -29.47 8.81 -9.47
CA GLY A 28 -29.01 10.15 -9.78
C GLY A 28 -27.73 10.57 -9.04
N PRO A 29 -27.39 11.88 -9.03
CA PRO A 29 -26.08 12.36 -8.59
C PRO A 29 -25.85 12.27 -7.07
N GLN A 30 -26.91 12.27 -6.26
CA GLN A 30 -26.78 12.28 -4.79
C GLN A 30 -26.23 10.97 -4.22
N ALA A 31 -26.60 9.82 -4.81
CA ALA A 31 -26.11 8.52 -4.36
C ALA A 31 -24.62 8.34 -4.62
N ILE A 32 -24.11 8.91 -5.71
CA ILE A 32 -22.69 8.86 -6.08
C ILE A 32 -21.85 9.61 -5.05
N TRP A 33 -22.30 10.81 -4.68
CA TRP A 33 -21.62 11.62 -3.66
C TRP A 33 -21.51 10.88 -2.32
N LEU A 34 -22.59 10.21 -1.88
CA LEU A 34 -22.55 9.44 -0.64
C LEU A 34 -21.59 8.25 -0.73
N MET A 35 -21.57 7.55 -1.87
CA MET A 35 -20.69 6.41 -2.11
C MET A 35 -19.22 6.84 -2.11
N GLU A 36 -18.89 7.95 -2.75
CA GLU A 36 -17.54 8.49 -2.83
C GLU A 36 -17.02 8.91 -1.45
N MET A 37 -17.87 9.56 -0.65
CA MET A 37 -17.57 9.88 0.75
C MET A 37 -17.35 8.62 1.60
N GLY A 38 -18.08 7.54 1.33
CA GLY A 38 -17.88 6.23 1.96
C GLY A 38 -16.50 5.63 1.64
N VAL A 39 -16.10 5.65 0.36
CA VAL A 39 -14.79 5.15 -0.09
C VAL A 39 -13.64 5.97 0.50
N LEU A 40 -13.76 7.31 0.51
CA LEU A 40 -12.79 8.21 1.13
C LEU A 40 -12.63 7.92 2.62
N THR A 41 -13.75 7.79 3.32
CA THR A 41 -13.76 7.49 4.76
C THR A 41 -13.06 6.16 5.02
N LEU A 42 -13.38 5.11 4.25
CA LEU A 42 -12.77 3.78 4.40
C LEU A 42 -11.26 3.81 4.10
N THR A 43 -10.83 4.60 3.11
CA THR A 43 -9.42 4.79 2.77
C THR A 43 -8.67 5.44 3.93
N ILE A 44 -9.21 6.52 4.50
CA ILE A 44 -8.61 7.22 5.64
C ILE A 44 -8.57 6.30 6.86
N LEU A 45 -9.64 5.55 7.13
CA LEU A 45 -9.73 4.62 8.25
C LEU A 45 -8.69 3.50 8.13
N SER A 46 -8.57 2.91 6.93
CA SER A 46 -7.54 1.93 6.63
C SER A 46 -6.16 2.53 6.84
N TRP A 47 -5.93 3.76 6.37
CA TRP A 47 -4.64 4.42 6.53
C TRP A 47 -4.30 4.63 8.01
N VAL A 48 -5.22 5.13 8.84
CA VAL A 48 -5.03 5.33 10.29
C VAL A 48 -4.77 4.00 11.01
N LEU A 49 -5.54 2.95 10.71
CA LEU A 49 -5.38 1.64 11.32
C LEU A 49 -4.04 0.99 10.97
N PHE A 50 -3.60 1.11 9.72
CA PHE A 50 -2.33 0.55 9.28
C PHE A 50 -1.12 1.45 9.57
N TYR A 51 -1.32 2.75 9.80
CA TYR A 51 -0.25 3.68 10.17
C TYR A 51 0.45 3.25 11.47
N GLY A 52 -0.32 2.83 12.47
CA GLY A 52 0.24 2.29 13.72
C GLY A 52 0.87 0.88 13.57
N ARG A 53 0.55 0.16 12.48
CA ARG A 53 0.97 -1.23 12.25
C ARG A 53 2.08 -1.37 11.20
N LEU A 54 2.48 -0.27 10.55
CA LEU A 54 3.75 -0.17 9.82
C LEU A 54 4.90 -0.11 10.85
N VAL A 55 5.03 -1.22 11.59
CA VAL A 55 6.16 -1.60 12.43
C VAL A 55 7.44 -1.31 11.64
N GLU A 56 8.33 -0.52 12.25
CA GLU A 56 9.70 -0.36 11.81
C GLU A 56 10.22 -1.72 11.35
N LEU A 57 10.56 -1.87 10.06
CA LEU A 57 11.39 -2.97 9.64
C LEU A 57 12.65 -2.87 10.48
N ARG A 58 12.74 -3.70 11.54
CA ARG A 58 13.96 -3.97 12.27
C ARG A 58 14.93 -4.50 11.22
N MET A 59 15.71 -3.62 10.62
CA MET A 59 16.88 -4.02 9.85
C MET A 59 17.74 -4.76 10.83
N ASP A 60 17.74 -6.08 10.68
CA ASP A 60 18.50 -6.96 11.54
C ASP A 60 19.97 -6.56 11.41
N LYS A 61 20.54 -6.01 12.49
CA LYS A 61 21.92 -5.54 12.53
C LYS A 61 22.94 -6.67 12.27
N SER A 62 22.51 -7.93 12.21
CA SER A 62 23.38 -9.07 11.89
C SER A 62 23.93 -9.02 10.46
N SER A 63 23.24 -8.40 9.50
CA SER A 63 23.74 -8.28 8.12
C SER A 63 24.86 -7.23 8.02
N LEU A 64 24.76 -6.12 8.75
CA LEU A 64 25.81 -5.10 8.85
C LEU A 64 27.06 -5.62 9.57
N LEU A 65 26.87 -6.43 10.62
CA LEU A 65 27.97 -7.08 11.35
C LEU A 65 28.67 -8.17 10.54
N THR A 66 27.95 -8.86 9.66
CA THR A 66 28.52 -9.87 8.75
C THR A 66 29.27 -9.22 7.58
N GLU A 67 28.77 -8.12 7.04
CA GLU A 67 29.42 -7.41 5.94
C GLU A 67 30.71 -6.71 6.39
N GLY A 68 30.69 -6.01 7.53
CA GLY A 68 31.89 -5.42 8.13
C GLY A 68 32.96 -6.47 8.51
N ARG A 69 32.54 -7.68 8.92
CA ARG A 69 33.48 -8.80 9.16
C ARG A 69 34.12 -9.32 7.87
N ARG A 70 33.41 -9.26 6.73
CA ARG A 70 33.96 -9.69 5.43
C ARG A 70 34.96 -8.71 4.85
N GLU A 71 34.77 -7.40 5.06
CA GLU A 71 35.75 -6.40 4.61
C GLU A 71 37.09 -6.53 5.36
N ILE A 72 37.07 -6.71 6.68
CA ILE A 72 38.29 -6.86 7.50
C ILE A 72 39.09 -8.11 7.10
N SER A 73 38.39 -9.20 6.73
CA SER A 73 39.05 -10.44 6.31
C SER A 73 39.68 -10.37 4.91
N TYR A 74 39.26 -9.41 4.07
CA TYR A 74 39.85 -9.20 2.73
C TYR A 74 41.09 -8.30 2.77
N THR A 75 41.19 -7.40 3.76
CA THR A 75 42.36 -6.54 3.96
C THR A 75 43.52 -7.25 4.65
N GLU A 76 43.23 -8.26 5.47
CA GLU A 76 44.24 -9.02 6.22
C GLU A 76 44.84 -10.21 5.44
N GLY A 77 44.26 -10.53 4.28
CA GLY A 77 44.72 -11.58 3.36
C GLY A 77 45.59 -11.09 2.19
N ARG A 78 46.08 -9.85 2.23
CA ARG A 78 47.03 -9.30 1.25
C ARG A 78 48.36 -8.94 1.90
#